data_AF-A0A0N1C2W9-F1
#
_entry.id   AF-A0A0N1C2W9-F1
#
_cell.length_a   1.000
_cell.length_b   1.000
_cell.length_c   1.000
_cell.angle_alpha   90.00
_cell.angle_beta   90.00
_cell.angle_gamma   90.00
#
_symmetry.space_group_name_H-M   'P 1'
#
loop_
_entity.id
_entity.type
_entity.pdbx_description
1 polymer ?
#
loop_
_entity_poly.entity_id
_entity_poly.type
_entity_poly.pdbx_seq_one_letter_code
_entity_poly.pdbx_strand_id
1 'polypeptide(L)'
;MGLNTPEPMLGIIYGDSVLPDGAVLDLRDAGTPRIEGEILLRIGQVPYPECENATLLASIALIQVAMEIADCRITNWAAPIDHWVADNA
;
A
#
# COMPACT_ATOMS: atom_id res chain seq x y z
N MET A 1 -11.52 -7.55 -11.77
CA MET A 1 -10.30 -8.17 -11.23
C MET A 1 -10.57 -8.46 -9.78
N GLY A 2 -10.50 -9.72 -9.37
CA GLY A 2 -10.54 -10.09 -7.96
C GLY A 2 -9.50 -11.17 -7.78
N LEU A 3 -8.46 -10.91 -6.98
CA LEU A 3 -7.55 -11.95 -6.58
C LEU A 3 -8.36 -12.96 -5.76
N ASN A 4 -8.36 -14.23 -6.18
CA ASN A 4 -9.02 -15.30 -5.42
C ASN A 4 -8.08 -15.80 -4.32
N THR A 5 -7.72 -14.90 -3.40
CA THR A 5 -6.92 -15.19 -2.21
C THR A 5 -7.76 -14.97 -0.96
N PRO A 6 -7.67 -15.87 0.05
CA PRO A 6 -8.37 -15.67 1.31
C PRO A 6 -7.72 -14.59 2.20
N GLU A 7 -6.51 -14.15 1.87
CA GLU A 7 -5.69 -13.27 2.71
C GLU A 7 -5.14 -12.06 1.93
N PRO A 8 -4.92 -10.91 2.60
CA PRO A 8 -4.36 -9.71 1.98
C PRO A 8 -2.88 -9.88 1.63
N MET A 9 -2.42 -9.03 0.72
CA MET A 9 -1.01 -8.88 0.39
C MET A 9 -0.39 -7.73 1.17
N LEU A 10 0.93 -7.73 1.33
CA LEU A 10 1.68 -6.71 2.07
C LEU A 10 2.88 -6.24 1.24
N GLY A 11 2.92 -4.95 0.94
CA GLY A 11 4.05 -4.28 0.30
C GLY A 11 4.87 -3.44 1.27
N ILE A 12 6.10 -3.12 0.90
CA ILE A 12 6.99 -2.20 1.63
C ILE A 12 6.92 -0.82 0.98
N ILE A 13 6.64 0.21 1.79
CA ILE A 13 6.73 1.61 1.39
C ILE A 13 8.11 2.15 1.77
N TYR A 14 8.83 2.72 0.81
CA TYR A 14 10.16 3.29 1.02
C TYR A 14 10.08 4.81 1.19
N GLY A 15 11.06 5.41 1.87
CA GLY A 15 11.03 6.85 2.16
C GLY A 15 11.06 7.74 0.91
N ASP A 16 11.62 7.22 -0.19
CA ASP A 16 11.71 7.86 -1.50
C ASP A 16 10.49 7.61 -2.40
N SER A 17 9.53 6.77 -1.98
CA SER A 17 8.26 6.57 -2.69
C SER A 17 7.14 7.50 -2.20
N VAL A 18 7.42 8.38 -1.23
CA VAL A 18 6.44 9.30 -0.65
C VAL A 18 6.43 10.61 -1.43
N LEU A 19 5.26 10.93 -2.01
CA LEU A 19 5.01 12.20 -2.66
C LEU A 19 4.21 13.12 -1.73
N PRO A 20 4.63 14.39 -1.52
CA PRO A 20 3.82 15.33 -0.77
C PRO A 20 2.54 15.71 -1.54
N ASP A 21 1.52 16.18 -0.82
CA ASP A 21 0.30 16.69 -1.45
C ASP A 21 0.61 17.78 -2.49
N GLY A 22 -0.04 17.69 -3.65
CA GLY A 22 0.21 18.56 -4.81
C GLY A 22 1.49 18.28 -5.58
N ALA A 23 2.27 17.24 -5.23
CA ALA A 23 3.43 16.83 -6.01
C ALA A 23 3.06 16.37 -7.43
N VAL A 24 4.04 16.44 -8.32
CA VAL A 24 3.92 15.96 -9.71
C VAL A 24 4.80 14.72 -9.87
N LEU A 25 4.19 13.63 -10.32
CA LEU A 25 4.90 12.42 -10.75
C LEU A 25 5.16 12.50 -12.26
N ASP A 26 6.41 12.29 -12.67
CA ASP A 26 6.74 12.11 -14.08
C ASP A 26 6.39 10.67 -14.50
N LEU A 27 5.47 10.53 -15.45
CA LEU A 27 5.05 9.20 -15.92
C LEU A 27 6.17 8.43 -16.64
N ARG A 28 7.29 9.07 -16.98
CA ARG A 28 8.48 8.38 -17.51
C ARG A 28 9.21 7.58 -16.44
N ASP A 29 8.99 7.90 -15.16
CA ASP A 29 9.55 7.19 -14.01
C ASP A 29 8.63 6.07 -13.51
N ALA A 30 7.48 5.85 -14.17
CA ALA A 30 6.50 4.83 -13.84
C ALA A 30 6.27 3.87 -15.03
N GLY A 31 5.88 2.63 -14.74
CA GLY A 31 5.56 1.60 -15.74
C GLY A 31 4.14 1.75 -16.28
N THR A 32 3.16 1.31 -15.49
CA THR A 32 1.73 1.32 -15.84
C THR A 32 0.87 1.73 -14.64
N PRO A 33 1.06 2.94 -14.07
CA PRO A 33 0.50 3.31 -12.77
C PRO A 33 -1.03 3.37 -12.76
N ARG A 34 -1.61 3.01 -11.62
CA ARG A 34 -3.03 3.16 -11.26
C ARG A 34 -3.12 3.87 -9.92
N ILE A 35 -4.26 4.52 -9.68
CA ILE A 35 -4.46 5.35 -8.49
C ILE A 35 -5.63 4.81 -7.68
N GLU A 36 -5.41 4.67 -6.37
CA GLU A 36 -6.40 4.18 -5.40
C GLU A 36 -6.49 5.16 -4.22
N GLY A 37 -7.70 5.36 -3.69
CA GLY A 37 -7.93 6.24 -2.53
C GLY A 37 -7.99 5.43 -1.24
N GLU A 38 -7.14 5.78 -0.27
CA GLU A 38 -6.87 4.96 0.92
C GLU A 38 -6.89 5.76 2.23
N ILE A 39 -6.79 5.04 3.36
CA ILE A 39 -6.57 5.61 4.69
C ILE A 39 -5.18 5.24 5.18
N LEU A 40 -4.33 6.25 5.39
CA LEU A 40 -3.03 6.09 6.02
C LEU A 40 -3.16 6.13 7.53
N LEU A 41 -2.58 5.11 8.19
CA LEU A 41 -2.47 5.03 9.65
C LEU A 41 -1.01 5.18 10.06
N ARG A 42 -0.71 6.16 10.93
CA ARG A 42 0.59 6.23 11.59
C ARG A 42 0.50 5.54 12.95
N ILE A 43 1.25 4.46 13.12
CA ILE A 43 1.32 3.73 14.39
C ILE A 43 2.27 4.47 15.34
N GLY A 44 1.79 4.83 16.53
CA GLY A 44 2.59 5.50 17.55
C GLY A 44 3.35 4.55 18.47
N GLN A 45 2.68 3.48 18.88
CA GLN A 45 3.26 2.39 19.66
C GLN A 45 2.90 1.08 18.97
N VAL A 46 3.88 0.23 18.67
CA VAL A 46 3.60 -1.03 17.98
C VAL A 46 2.80 -1.94 18.92
N PRO A 47 1.58 -2.36 18.56
CA PRO A 47 0.81 -3.30 19.37
C PRO A 47 1.47 -4.68 19.36
N TYR A 48 1.23 -5.47 20.42
CA TYR A 48 1.65 -6.86 20.43
C TYR A 48 0.77 -7.71 19.48
N PRO A 49 1.30 -8.83 18.93
CA PRO A 49 0.52 -9.71 18.06
C PRO A 49 -0.78 -10.18 18.73
N GLU A 50 -1.85 -10.31 17.94
CA GLU A 50 -3.16 -10.82 18.40
C GLU A 50 -3.82 -9.98 19.51
N CYS A 51 -3.44 -8.71 19.67
CA CYS A 51 -4.11 -7.80 20.60
C CYS A 51 -5.57 -7.56 20.21
N GLU A 52 -6.39 -7.19 21.20
CA GLU A 52 -7.79 -6.81 20.96
C GLU A 52 -7.89 -5.55 20.09
N ASN A 53 -9.01 -5.41 19.37
CA ASN A 53 -9.28 -4.24 18.52
C ASN A 53 -9.15 -2.91 19.27
N ALA A 54 -9.51 -2.86 20.56
CA ALA A 54 -9.36 -1.65 21.37
C ALA A 54 -7.88 -1.25 21.53
N THR A 55 -6.99 -2.22 21.74
CA THR A 55 -5.53 -2.01 21.84
C THR A 55 -4.95 -1.59 20.48
N LEU A 56 -5.38 -2.23 19.39
CA LEU A 56 -4.98 -1.85 18.03
C LEU A 56 -5.39 -0.41 17.72
N LEU A 57 -6.64 -0.04 18.01
CA LEU A 57 -7.13 1.32 17.78
C LEU A 57 -6.38 2.36 18.63
N ALA A 58 -6.08 2.03 19.89
CA ALA A 58 -5.30 2.90 20.77
C ALA A 58 -3.84 3.09 20.31
N SER A 59 -3.32 2.20 19.46
CA SER A 59 -1.96 2.28 18.91
C SER A 59 -1.80 3.33 17.81
N ILE A 60 -2.91 3.76 17.20
CA ILE A 60 -2.93 4.69 16.06
C ILE A 60 -2.69 6.11 16.57
N ALA A 61 -1.57 6.71 16.16
CA ALA A 61 -1.22 8.09 16.52
C ALA A 61 -1.84 9.13 15.57
N LEU A 62 -2.16 8.74 14.33
CA LEU A 62 -2.72 9.63 13.33
C LEU A 62 -3.41 8.85 12.21
N ILE A 63 -4.48 9.44 11.67
CA ILE A 63 -5.26 8.94 10.55
C ILE A 63 -5.31 10.06 9.49
N GLN A 64 -5.00 9.74 8.24
CA GLN A 64 -5.06 10.67 7.11
C GLN A 64 -5.63 9.97 5.87
N VAL A 65 -6.20 10.75 4.96
CA VAL A 65 -6.46 10.28 3.59
C VAL A 65 -5.13 10.20 2.84
N ALA A 66 -4.96 9.16 2.05
CA ALA A 66 -3.82 8.99 1.16
C ALA A 66 -4.28 8.54 -0.22
N MET A 67 -3.42 8.76 -1.21
CA MET A 67 -3.57 8.18 -2.54
C MET A 67 -2.42 7.20 -2.73
N GLU A 68 -2.72 5.95 -3.05
CA GLU A 68 -1.72 5.00 -3.51
C GLU A 68 -1.58 5.12 -5.02
N ILE A 69 -0.33 5.21 -5.49
CA ILE A 69 0.01 5.07 -6.90
C ILE A 69 0.59 3.67 -7.08
N ALA A 70 -0.28 2.69 -7.32
CA ALA A 70 0.14 1.32 -7.57
C ALA A 70 0.73 1.22 -8.97
N ASP A 71 1.96 0.75 -9.08
CA ASP A 71 2.65 0.54 -10.35
C ASP A 71 3.02 -0.94 -10.52
N CYS A 72 3.05 -1.43 -11.75
CA CYS A 72 3.25 -2.83 -12.06
C CYS A 72 4.36 -3.00 -13.09
N ARG A 73 5.34 -3.86 -12.78
CA ARG A 73 6.40 -4.26 -13.71
C ARG A 73 6.01 -5.44 -14.61
N ILE A 74 4.77 -5.94 -14.46
CA ILE A 74 4.26 -7.08 -15.23
C ILE A 74 3.34 -6.58 -16.34
N THR A 75 3.63 -7.03 -17.56
CA THR A 75 2.89 -6.63 -18.76
C THR A 75 1.38 -6.83 -18.59
N ASN A 76 0.61 -5.79 -18.91
CA ASN A 76 -0.86 -5.78 -18.92
C ASN A 76 -1.52 -6.11 -17.57
N TRP A 77 -0.82 -6.04 -16.44
CA TRP A 77 -1.39 -6.41 -15.14
C TRP A 77 -1.97 -7.83 -15.13
N ALA A 78 -1.36 -8.74 -15.91
CA ALA A 78 -1.87 -10.10 -16.12
C ALA A 78 -0.92 -11.11 -15.48
N ALA A 79 -1.06 -11.30 -14.17
CA ALA A 79 -0.18 -12.18 -13.40
C ALA A 79 -0.93 -12.96 -12.31
N PRO A 80 -0.44 -14.15 -11.92
CA PRO A 80 -0.87 -14.83 -10.71
C PRO A 80 -0.39 -14.10 -9.44
N ILE A 81 -1.01 -14.39 -8.29
CA ILE A 81 -0.79 -13.67 -7.01
C ILE A 81 0.67 -13.59 -6.57
N ASP A 82 1.42 -14.67 -6.71
CA ASP A 82 2.83 -14.78 -6.33
C ASP A 82 3.73 -13.80 -7.10
N HIS A 83 3.35 -13.42 -8.32
CA HIS A 83 4.05 -12.40 -9.07
C HIS A 83 3.75 -10.98 -8.55
N TRP A 84 2.54 -10.70 -8.07
CA TRP A 84 2.20 -9.43 -7.43
C TRP A 84 2.98 -9.25 -6.12
N VAL A 85 3.04 -10.32 -5.32
CA VAL A 85 3.89 -10.39 -4.10
C VAL A 85 5.36 -10.17 -4.42
N ALA A 86 5.88 -10.81 -5.47
CA ALA A 86 7.24 -10.58 -5.93
C ALA A 86 7.46 -9.13 -6.42
N ASP A 87 6.41 -8.45 -6.88
CA ASP A 87 6.45 -7.08 -7.36
C ASP A 87 6.23 -6.01 -6.27
N ASN A 88 6.24 -6.41 -4.98
CA ASN A 88 6.06 -5.57 -3.80
C ASN A 88 4.61 -5.16 -3.48
N ALA A 89 3.62 -6.01 -3.80
CA ALA A 89 2.43 -6.27 -3.00
C ALA A 89 1.65 -7.45 -3.58
#